data_AF-A0A3C7W463-F1
#
_entry.id   AF-A0A3C7W463-F1
#
_cell.length_a   1.000
_cell.length_b   1.000
_cell.length_c   1.000
_cell.angle_alpha   90.00
_cell.angle_beta   90.00
_cell.angle_gamma   90.00
#
_symmetry.space_group_name_H-M   'P 1'
#
loop_
_entity.id
_entity.type
_entity.pdbx_description
1 polymer ?
#
loop_
_entity_poly.entity_id
_entity_poly.type
_entity_poly.pdbx_seq_one_letter_code
_entity_poly.pdbx_strand_id
1 'polypeptide(L)'
;IDRPIRPLFADGFMNEVQVVCTVMSADKHIDPDIPAMIGTSAALAISGCPFNGPIGAARVGFTEQEGYLLNPTYAQLADSKLDMVVAGTKDAVLMVESQADQLTEDQMLGAVLYAHQEMQAVVQAVNELAAEAGKPRWD
;
A
#
# COMPACT_ATOMS: atom_id res chain seq x y z
N ILE A 1 -6.75 2.64 3.60
CA ILE A 1 -6.94 1.18 3.82
C ILE A 1 -8.14 0.63 3.04
N ASP A 2 -9.38 1.12 3.27
CA ASP A 2 -10.59 0.57 2.64
C ASP A 2 -10.59 0.56 1.09
N ARG A 3 -10.25 1.71 0.48
CA ARG A 3 -10.29 1.93 -0.98
C ARG A 3 -9.57 0.84 -1.80
N PRO A 4 -8.30 0.46 -1.50
CA PRO A 4 -7.62 -0.57 -2.29
C PRO A 4 -8.04 -2.01 -2.00
N ILE A 5 -8.62 -2.32 -0.83
CA ILE A 5 -9.02 -3.71 -0.50
C ILE A 5 -10.44 -4.04 -0.96
N ARG A 6 -11.34 -3.05 -0.98
CA ARG A 6 -12.77 -3.24 -1.29
C ARG A 6 -13.02 -3.85 -2.67
N PRO A 7 -12.34 -3.43 -3.76
CA PRO A 7 -12.54 -4.02 -5.08
C PRO A 7 -11.99 -5.45 -5.24
N LEU A 8 -11.25 -5.95 -4.25
CA LEU A 8 -10.59 -7.25 -4.31
C LEU A 8 -11.39 -8.37 -3.65
N PHE A 9 -12.51 -8.07 -3.00
CA PHE A 9 -13.44 -9.12 -2.61
C PHE A 9 -14.16 -9.67 -3.85
N ALA A 10 -14.38 -10.98 -3.88
CA ALA A 10 -15.04 -11.62 -5.01
C ALA A 10 -16.46 -11.04 -5.24
N ASP A 11 -16.85 -10.93 -6.51
CA ASP A 11 -18.20 -10.48 -6.87
C ASP A 11 -19.26 -11.35 -6.19
N GLY A 12 -20.24 -10.70 -5.56
CA GLY A 12 -21.31 -11.38 -4.83
C GLY A 12 -20.95 -11.82 -3.40
N PHE A 13 -19.73 -11.55 -2.92
CA PHE A 13 -19.37 -11.78 -1.53
C PHE A 13 -20.05 -10.77 -0.60
N MET A 14 -21.02 -11.23 0.19
CA MET A 14 -21.86 -10.41 1.06
C MET A 14 -21.63 -10.68 2.55
N ASN A 15 -20.70 -11.58 2.88
CA ASN A 15 -20.39 -11.87 4.28
C ASN A 15 -19.75 -10.64 4.93
N GLU A 16 -20.13 -10.37 6.18
CA GLU A 16 -19.58 -9.25 6.92
C GLU A 16 -18.09 -9.47 7.22
N VAL A 17 -17.26 -8.50 6.84
CA VAL A 17 -15.82 -8.49 7.13
C VAL A 17 -15.48 -7.19 7.83
N GLN A 18 -14.86 -7.30 9.01
CA GLN A 18 -14.35 -6.18 9.76
C GLN A 18 -12.83 -6.25 9.84
N VAL A 19 -12.16 -5.17 9.43
CA VAL A 19 -10.72 -5.00 9.60
C VAL A 19 -10.48 -3.89 10.62
N VAL A 20 -9.73 -4.20 11.68
CA VAL A 20 -9.37 -3.24 12.73
C VAL A 20 -7.86 -3.10 12.78
N CYS A 21 -7.36 -1.87 12.59
CA CYS A 21 -5.95 -1.54 12.71
C CYS A 21 -5.75 -0.67 13.95
N THR A 22 -4.95 -1.17 14.91
CA THR A 22 -4.60 -0.45 16.13
C THR A 22 -3.10 -0.20 16.16
N VAL A 23 -2.69 1.07 16.21
CA VAL A 23 -1.28 1.45 16.34
C VAL A 23 -0.86 1.23 17.80
N MET A 24 -0.11 0.15 18.04
CA MET A 24 0.39 -0.19 19.38
C MET A 24 1.69 0.55 19.72
N SER A 25 2.48 0.87 18.71
CA SER A 25 3.74 1.61 18.81
C SER A 25 3.96 2.37 17.51
N ALA A 26 4.53 3.56 17.59
CA ALA A 26 4.85 4.39 16.44
C ALA A 26 6.25 5.00 16.61
N ASP A 27 7.03 4.96 15.53
CA ASP A 27 8.25 5.76 15.43
C ASP A 27 7.86 7.24 15.20
N LYS A 28 8.70 8.17 15.67
CA LYS A 28 8.45 9.61 15.50
C LYS A 28 8.67 10.11 14.08
N HIS A 29 9.28 9.32 13.21
CA HIS A 29 9.71 9.72 11.87
C HIS A 29 8.95 8.98 10.76
N ILE A 30 8.29 7.86 11.09
CA ILE A 30 7.62 6.97 10.13
C ILE A 30 6.11 7.04 10.36
N ASP A 31 5.39 7.29 9.28
CA ASP A 31 3.93 7.28 9.31
C ASP A 31 3.38 5.84 9.44
N PRO A 32 2.48 5.58 10.41
CA PRO A 32 1.91 4.25 10.58
C PRO A 32 0.90 3.85 9.50
N ASP A 33 0.52 4.75 8.58
CA ASP A 33 -0.47 4.47 7.54
C ASP A 33 -0.04 3.36 6.55
N ILE A 34 1.19 3.41 6.03
CA ILE A 34 1.73 2.39 5.13
C ILE A 34 1.85 1.03 5.86
N PRO A 35 2.46 0.92 7.06
CA PRO A 35 2.41 -0.30 7.85
C PRO A 35 1.00 -0.84 8.09
N ALA A 36 0.01 0.02 8.36
CA ALA A 36 -1.37 -0.42 8.57
C ALA A 36 -2.01 -0.98 7.28
N MET A 37 -1.70 -0.40 6.12
CA MET A 37 -2.13 -0.93 4.82
C MET A 37 -1.49 -2.29 4.52
N ILE A 38 -0.19 -2.42 4.78
CA ILE A 38 0.54 -3.69 4.60
C ILE A 38 0.01 -4.75 5.57
N GLY A 39 -0.20 -4.40 6.83
CA GLY A 39 -0.76 -5.29 7.85
C GLY A 39 -2.16 -5.79 7.48
N THR A 40 -3.01 -4.90 6.94
CA THR A 40 -4.33 -5.29 6.43
C THR A 40 -4.22 -6.28 5.27
N SER A 41 -3.32 -6.01 4.32
CA SER A 41 -3.06 -6.88 3.17
C SER A 41 -2.62 -8.28 3.61
N ALA A 42 -1.65 -8.35 4.54
CA ALA A 42 -1.16 -9.59 5.10
C ALA A 42 -2.25 -10.36 5.88
N ALA A 43 -3.00 -9.66 6.73
CA ALA A 43 -4.07 -10.25 7.53
C ALA A 43 -5.17 -10.87 6.64
N LEU A 44 -5.58 -10.16 5.58
CA LEU A 44 -6.56 -10.68 4.62
C LEU A 44 -5.99 -11.87 3.83
N ALA A 45 -4.73 -11.80 3.40
CA ALA A 45 -4.08 -12.88 2.65
C ALA A 45 -4.02 -14.21 3.44
N ILE A 46 -3.79 -14.15 4.77
CA ILE A 46 -3.73 -15.36 5.62
C ILE A 46 -5.10 -15.79 6.18
N SER A 47 -6.14 -14.97 6.01
CA SER A 47 -7.45 -15.20 6.65
C SER A 47 -8.25 -16.36 6.06
N GLY A 48 -8.00 -16.71 4.80
CA GLY A 48 -8.81 -17.65 4.01
C GLY A 48 -10.03 -17.02 3.31
N CYS A 49 -10.38 -15.76 3.64
CA CYS A 49 -11.47 -15.02 3.02
C CYS A 49 -11.27 -14.91 1.48
N PRO A 50 -12.34 -14.92 0.66
CA PRO A 50 -12.24 -14.73 -0.79
C PRO A 50 -11.78 -13.32 -1.15
N PHE A 51 -10.46 -13.14 -1.14
CA PHE A 51 -9.74 -11.90 -1.40
C PHE A 51 -8.72 -12.11 -2.53
N ASN A 52 -8.79 -11.24 -3.54
CA ASN A 52 -7.97 -11.25 -4.75
C ASN A 52 -6.73 -10.34 -4.62
N GLY A 53 -6.16 -10.24 -3.42
CA GLY A 53 -4.86 -9.60 -3.18
C GLY A 53 -3.69 -10.60 -3.24
N PRO A 54 -2.57 -10.32 -2.56
CA PRO A 54 -2.33 -9.19 -1.67
C PRO A 54 -2.08 -7.87 -2.40
N ILE A 55 -2.21 -6.77 -1.66
CA ILE A 55 -1.79 -5.43 -2.10
C ILE A 55 -0.46 -5.04 -1.46
N GLY A 56 0.33 -4.26 -2.19
CA GLY A 56 1.40 -3.43 -1.64
C GLY A 56 0.89 -2.01 -1.36
N ALA A 57 1.65 -1.27 -0.56
CA ALA A 57 1.45 0.14 -0.34
C ALA A 57 2.81 0.83 -0.22
N ALA A 58 2.95 1.99 -0.84
CA ALA A 58 4.15 2.82 -0.75
C ALA A 58 3.76 4.29 -0.75
N ARG A 59 4.50 5.09 0.02
CA ARG A 59 4.49 6.56 -0.08
C ARG A 59 5.68 7.00 -0.91
N VAL A 60 5.47 7.95 -1.81
CA VAL A 60 6.49 8.53 -2.67
C VAL A 60 6.57 10.03 -2.43
N GLY A 61 7.78 10.48 -2.09
CA GLY A 61 8.16 11.88 -2.12
C GLY A 61 8.89 12.24 -3.40
N PHE A 62 9.03 13.53 -3.68
CA PHE A 62 9.86 14.05 -4.75
C PHE A 62 10.63 15.31 -4.32
N THR A 63 11.92 15.37 -4.64
CA THR A 63 12.73 16.60 -4.58
C THR A 63 13.51 16.77 -5.87
N GLU A 64 13.83 18.01 -6.24
CA GLU A 64 14.62 18.25 -7.46
C GLU A 64 16.06 17.73 -7.35
N GLN A 65 16.58 17.58 -6.13
CA GLN A 65 17.95 17.14 -5.88
C GLN A 65 18.08 15.62 -5.87
N GLU A 66 17.13 14.90 -5.25
CA GLU A 66 17.21 13.45 -5.04
C GLU A 66 16.29 12.65 -5.98
N GLY A 67 15.31 13.29 -6.61
CA GLY A 67 14.29 12.61 -7.40
C GLY A 67 13.20 11.97 -6.54
N TYR A 68 12.76 10.76 -6.88
CA TYR A 68 11.73 10.05 -6.13
C TYR A 68 12.28 9.44 -4.84
N LEU A 69 11.55 9.60 -3.75
CA LEU A 69 11.89 9.07 -2.43
C LEU A 69 10.88 8.00 -2.02
N LEU A 70 11.31 6.79 -1.71
CA LEU A 70 10.45 5.73 -1.20
C LEU A 70 10.26 5.85 0.32
N ASN A 71 9.00 5.83 0.76
CA ASN A 71 8.57 5.90 2.15
C ASN A 71 9.35 6.96 2.96
N PRO A 72 9.36 8.23 2.51
CA PRO A 72 10.11 9.30 3.16
C PRO A 72 9.64 9.51 4.60
N THR A 73 10.58 9.88 5.47
CA THR A 73 10.27 10.31 6.84
C THR A 73 9.49 11.62 6.86
N TYR A 74 8.85 11.96 7.99
CA TYR A 74 8.17 13.24 8.15
C TYR A 74 9.06 14.46 7.85
N ALA A 75 10.35 14.39 8.22
CA ALA A 75 11.30 15.47 7.93
C ALA A 75 11.58 15.59 6.43
N GLN A 76 11.74 14.46 5.72
CA GLN A 76 11.95 14.46 4.27
C GLN A 76 10.71 14.91 3.51
N LEU A 77 9.51 14.56 3.99
CA LEU A 77 8.24 15.01 3.39
C LEU A 77 8.03 16.51 3.52
N ALA A 78 8.51 17.14 4.60
CA ALA A 78 8.34 18.59 4.80
C ALA A 78 9.02 19.42 3.70
N ASP A 79 10.14 18.92 3.15
CA ASP A 79 10.88 19.55 2.06
C ASP A 79 10.49 18.98 0.68
N SER A 80 9.51 18.06 0.63
CA SER A 80 9.12 17.38 -0.58
C SER A 80 8.06 18.15 -1.37
N LYS A 81 8.19 18.14 -2.71
CA LYS A 81 7.18 18.65 -3.64
C LYS A 81 6.06 17.65 -3.93
N LEU A 82 6.14 16.43 -3.39
CA LEU A 82 5.16 15.39 -3.57
C LEU A 82 4.94 14.64 -2.25
N ASP A 83 3.68 14.39 -1.92
CA ASP A 83 3.29 13.35 -0.98
C ASP A 83 2.24 12.49 -1.69
N MET A 84 2.64 11.31 -2.15
CA MET A 84 1.78 10.39 -2.88
C MET A 84 1.76 9.03 -2.21
N VAL A 85 0.57 8.54 -1.86
CA VAL A 85 0.35 7.16 -1.42
C VAL A 85 -0.26 6.37 -2.56
N VAL A 86 0.40 5.27 -2.92
CA VAL A 86 -0.04 4.34 -3.96
C VAL A 86 -0.26 2.97 -3.34
N ALA A 87 -1.34 2.30 -3.74
CA ALA A 87 -1.57 0.91 -3.41
C ALA A 87 -2.09 0.14 -4.62
N GLY A 88 -1.69 -1.12 -4.71
CA GLY A 88 -2.06 -1.99 -5.82
C GLY A 88 -1.62 -3.43 -5.62
N THR A 89 -2.06 -4.28 -6.52
CA THR A 89 -1.62 -5.69 -6.59
C THR A 89 -0.32 -5.79 -7.37
N LYS A 90 0.13 -7.03 -7.58
CA LYS A 90 1.22 -7.33 -8.51
C LYS A 90 1.01 -6.72 -9.89
N ASP A 91 -0.22 -6.79 -10.39
CA ASP A 91 -0.50 -6.53 -11.81
C ASP A 91 -0.99 -5.09 -12.06
N ALA A 92 -1.64 -4.46 -11.07
CA ALA A 92 -2.30 -3.18 -11.28
C ALA A 92 -2.25 -2.26 -10.06
N VAL A 93 -2.21 -0.96 -10.33
CA VAL A 93 -2.48 0.09 -9.34
C VAL A 93 -3.99 0.18 -9.12
N LEU A 94 -4.40 0.21 -7.85
CA LEU A 94 -5.82 0.26 -7.46
C LEU A 94 -6.21 1.60 -6.87
N MET A 95 -5.30 2.27 -6.19
CA MET A 95 -5.57 3.51 -5.48
C MET A 95 -4.34 4.41 -5.50
N VAL A 96 -4.59 5.69 -5.78
CA VAL A 96 -3.62 6.77 -5.64
C VAL A 96 -4.30 7.89 -4.85
N GLU A 97 -3.60 8.42 -3.86
CA GLU A 97 -3.93 9.64 -3.13
C GLU A 97 -2.67 10.52 -3.13
N SER A 98 -2.77 11.76 -3.58
CA SER A 98 -1.57 12.59 -3.74
C SER A 98 -1.81 14.08 -3.53
N GLN A 99 -0.82 14.75 -2.94
CA GLN A 99 -0.68 16.20 -2.91
C GLN A 99 0.67 16.58 -3.53
N ALA A 100 0.68 17.54 -4.47
CA ALA A 100 1.88 17.93 -5.19
C ALA A 100 1.98 19.45 -5.38
N ASP A 101 3.20 19.99 -5.37
CA ASP A 101 3.50 21.40 -5.64
C ASP A 101 3.89 21.60 -7.12
N GLN A 102 2.86 21.74 -7.97
CA GLN A 102 2.98 22.07 -9.40
C GLN A 102 3.95 21.17 -10.20
N LEU A 103 3.96 19.86 -9.89
CA LEU A 103 4.72 18.87 -10.67
C LEU A 103 4.06 18.60 -12.03
N THR A 104 4.87 18.22 -13.01
CA THR A 104 4.38 17.85 -14.35
C THR A 104 3.65 16.50 -14.31
N GLU A 105 2.78 16.25 -15.29
CA GLU A 105 2.07 14.98 -15.43
C GLU A 105 3.04 13.80 -15.57
N ASP A 106 4.16 13.99 -16.26
CA ASP A 106 5.21 12.97 -16.42
C ASP A 106 5.87 12.62 -15.07
N GLN A 107 6.10 13.62 -14.21
CA GLN A 107 6.63 13.40 -12.85
C GLN A 107 5.61 12.67 -11.98
N MET A 108 4.33 13.04 -12.08
CA MET A 108 3.26 12.38 -11.33
C MET A 108 3.09 10.91 -11.76
N LEU A 109 3.08 10.64 -13.06
CA LEU A 109 3.01 9.27 -13.58
C LEU A 109 4.25 8.46 -13.20
N GLY A 110 5.44 9.06 -13.30
CA GLY A 110 6.68 8.42 -12.88
C GLY A 110 6.67 8.04 -11.39
N ALA A 111 6.13 8.87 -10.52
CA ALA A 111 5.97 8.56 -9.10
C ALA A 111 5.04 7.35 -8.86
N VAL A 112 3.91 7.28 -9.59
CA VAL A 112 2.99 6.13 -9.51
C VAL A 112 3.67 4.83 -9.93
N LEU A 113 4.43 4.85 -11.03
CA LEU A 113 5.16 3.69 -11.53
C LEU A 113 6.29 3.27 -10.58
N TYR A 114 7.03 4.25 -10.05
CA TYR A 114 8.07 4.02 -9.05
C TYR A 114 7.49 3.34 -7.79
N ALA A 115 6.38 3.87 -7.26
CA ALA A 115 5.69 3.27 -6.13
C ALA A 115 5.25 1.82 -6.42
N HIS A 116 4.63 1.59 -7.60
CA HIS A 116 4.13 0.28 -7.99
C HIS A 116 5.25 -0.76 -8.12
N GLN A 117 6.42 -0.35 -8.61
CA GLN A 117 7.61 -1.19 -8.69
C GLN A 117 8.17 -1.52 -7.30
N GLU A 118 8.39 -0.51 -6.46
CA GLU A 118 9.01 -0.71 -5.14
C GLU A 118 8.12 -1.52 -4.19
N MET A 119 6.80 -1.34 -4.24
CA MET A 119 5.89 -2.08 -3.37
C MET A 119 5.78 -3.58 -3.72
N GLN A 120 6.35 -4.03 -4.85
CA GLN A 120 6.35 -5.46 -5.20
C GLN A 120 7.09 -6.32 -4.18
N ALA A 121 8.11 -5.77 -3.51
CA ALA A 121 8.80 -6.46 -2.43
C ALA A 121 7.83 -6.84 -1.28
N VAL A 122 6.89 -5.95 -0.97
CA VAL A 122 5.84 -6.21 0.03
C VAL A 122 4.86 -7.27 -0.46
N VAL A 123 4.39 -7.16 -1.71
CA VAL A 123 3.48 -8.14 -2.31
C VAL A 123 4.09 -9.53 -2.29
N GLN A 124 5.38 -9.64 -2.62
CA GLN A 124 6.11 -10.91 -2.56
C GLN A 124 6.22 -11.44 -1.12
N ALA A 125 6.64 -10.61 -0.16
CA ALA A 125 6.77 -11.03 1.23
C ALA A 125 5.44 -11.51 1.83
N VAL A 126 4.32 -10.86 1.48
CA VAL A 126 2.99 -11.29 1.93
C VAL A 126 2.58 -12.62 1.29
N ASN A 127 2.91 -12.85 0.02
CA ASN A 127 2.65 -14.14 -0.63
C ASN A 127 3.46 -15.27 0.01
N GLU A 128 4.73 -15.03 0.33
CA GLU A 128 5.58 -16.00 1.04
C GLU A 128 5.00 -16.33 2.42
N LEU A 129 4.58 -15.32 3.18
CA LEU A 129 3.89 -15.50 4.46
C LEU A 129 2.60 -16.33 4.32
N ALA A 130 1.78 -16.03 3.30
CA ALA A 130 0.53 -16.75 3.07
C ALA A 130 0.77 -18.21 2.65
N ALA A 131 1.86 -18.50 1.94
CA ALA A 131 2.24 -19.87 1.60
C ALA A 131 2.66 -20.69 2.84
N GLU A 132 3.30 -20.07 3.82
CA GLU A 132 3.77 -20.73 5.04
C GLU A 132 2.69 -20.83 6.13
N ALA A 133 1.92 -19.76 6.33
CA ALA A 133 1.04 -19.60 7.49
C ALA A 133 -0.44 -19.31 7.14
N GLY A 134 -0.80 -19.38 5.85
CA GLY A 134 -2.18 -19.12 5.40
C GLY A 134 -3.17 -20.16 5.90
N LYS A 135 -4.34 -19.71 6.37
CA LYS A 135 -5.47 -20.61 6.63
C LYS A 135 -6.05 -21.16 5.32
N PRO A 136 -6.71 -22.33 5.36
CA PRO A 136 -7.47 -22.82 4.22
C PRO A 136 -8.43 -21.74 3.68
N ARG A 137 -8.52 -21.65 2.35
CA ARG A 137 -9.50 -20.79 1.67
C ARG A 137 -10.92 -21.23 2.05
N TRP A 138 -11.83 -20.27 2.15
CA TRP A 138 -13.25 -20.56 2.39
C TRP A 138 -13.84 -21.30 1.18
N ASP A 139 -14.73 -22.26 1.45
CA ASP A 139 -15.50 -22.99 0.45
C ASP A 139 -16.66 -22.15 -0.11
#